data_AF-A0A952GHB7-F1
#
_entry.id   AF-A0A952GHB7-F1
#
_cell.length_a   1.000
_cell.length_b   1.000
_cell.length_c   1.000
_cell.angle_alpha   90.00
_cell.angle_beta   90.00
_cell.angle_gamma   90.00
#
_symmetry.space_group_name_H-M   'P 1'
#
loop_
_entity.id
_entity.type
_entity.pdbx_description
1 polymer ?
#
loop_
_entity_poly.entity_id
_entity_poly.type
_entity_poly.pdbx_seq_one_letter_code
_entity_poly.pdbx_strand_id
1 'polypeptide(L)'
;MELQELADRQEIVDVITRYTRAIDTRSWDELDAVFTDDAVLDYSSVGGPVDSLAVAKPWVAQGLGGFLRYQHVIGQVAIDLDGDTARATAYFTNPMVAQNPDGTENLVEVG
;
A
#
# COMPACT_ATOMS: atom_id res chain seq x y z
N MET A 1 -23.03 -15.25 8.42
CA MET A 1 -22.27 -14.44 7.45
C MET A 1 -22.90 -14.72 6.10
N GLU A 2 -23.51 -13.71 5.51
CA GLU A 2 -24.20 -13.83 4.22
C GLU A 2 -23.16 -13.99 3.09
N LEU A 3 -23.59 -14.51 1.93
CA LEU A 3 -22.69 -14.69 0.77
C LEU A 3 -22.07 -13.35 0.34
N GLN A 4 -22.83 -12.27 0.42
CA GLN A 4 -22.35 -10.93 0.11
C GLN A 4 -21.21 -10.50 1.05
N GLU A 5 -21.36 -10.67 2.36
CA GLU A 5 -20.31 -10.31 3.33
C GLU A 5 -19.01 -11.09 3.11
N LEU A 6 -19.11 -12.36 2.67
CA LEU A 6 -17.94 -13.16 2.29
C LEU A 6 -17.27 -12.62 1.03
N ALA A 7 -18.06 -12.21 0.03
CA ALA A 7 -17.54 -11.60 -1.20
C ALA A 7 -16.86 -10.26 -0.90
N ASP A 8 -17.50 -9.38 -0.12
CA ASP A 8 -16.95 -8.07 0.24
C ASP A 8 -15.61 -8.20 0.98
N ARG A 9 -15.52 -9.17 1.92
CA ARG A 9 -14.26 -9.47 2.62
C ARG A 9 -13.15 -9.89 1.66
N GLN A 10 -13.46 -10.70 0.66
CA GLN A 10 -12.49 -11.11 -0.34
C GLN A 10 -12.09 -9.95 -1.25
N GLU A 11 -13.06 -9.12 -1.69
CA GLU A 11 -12.78 -7.95 -2.54
C GLU A 11 -11.89 -6.92 -1.84
N ILE A 12 -12.05 -6.74 -0.53
CA ILE A 12 -11.16 -5.91 0.30
C ILE A 12 -9.75 -6.48 0.36
N VAL A 13 -9.60 -7.80 0.55
CA VAL A 13 -8.26 -8.44 0.51
C VAL A 13 -7.63 -8.29 -0.88
N ASP A 14 -8.43 -8.41 -1.94
CA ASP A 14 -7.98 -8.26 -3.32
C ASP A 14 -7.57 -6.82 -3.64
N VAL A 15 -8.24 -5.81 -3.10
CA VAL A 15 -7.83 -4.40 -3.31
C VAL A 15 -6.55 -4.07 -2.55
N ILE A 16 -6.37 -4.59 -1.33
CA ILE A 16 -5.10 -4.49 -0.58
C ILE A 16 -3.97 -5.16 -1.38
N THR A 17 -4.24 -6.32 -1.97
CA THR A 17 -3.27 -7.05 -2.81
C THR A 17 -2.92 -6.27 -4.08
N ARG A 18 -3.92 -5.69 -4.76
CA ARG A 18 -3.70 -4.85 -5.96
C ARG A 18 -2.85 -3.62 -5.61
N TYR A 19 -3.16 -2.94 -4.52
CA TYR A 19 -2.41 -1.79 -4.01
C TYR A 19 -0.94 -2.12 -3.78
N THR A 20 -0.65 -3.14 -2.97
CA THR A 20 0.74 -3.48 -2.60
C THR A 20 1.53 -3.99 -3.80
N ARG A 21 0.92 -4.83 -4.64
CA ARG A 21 1.57 -5.30 -5.86
C ARG A 21 1.90 -4.16 -6.82
N ALA A 22 0.98 -3.23 -7.04
CA ALA A 22 1.22 -2.08 -7.92
C ALA A 22 2.41 -1.25 -7.45
N ILE A 23 2.56 -1.04 -6.13
CA ILE A 23 3.73 -0.38 -5.56
C ILE A 23 5.00 -1.19 -5.80
N ASP A 24 5.00 -2.47 -5.39
CA ASP A 24 6.15 -3.37 -5.45
C ASP A 24 6.68 -3.57 -6.88
N THR A 25 5.79 -3.59 -7.87
CA THR A 25 6.16 -3.71 -9.29
C THR A 25 6.38 -2.38 -9.98
N ARG A 26 6.24 -1.25 -9.28
CA ARG A 26 6.30 0.12 -9.84
C ARG A 26 5.25 0.37 -10.92
N SER A 27 4.13 -0.33 -10.88
CA SER A 27 2.97 -0.14 -11.77
C SER A 27 2.10 1.02 -11.28
N TRP A 28 2.63 2.24 -11.28
CA TRP A 28 1.97 3.41 -10.65
C TRP A 28 0.60 3.76 -11.23
N ASP A 29 0.37 3.47 -12.50
CA ASP A 29 -0.91 3.70 -13.18
C ASP A 29 -2.00 2.74 -12.66
N GLU A 30 -1.63 1.54 -12.17
CA GLU A 30 -2.59 0.59 -11.57
C GLU A 30 -3.21 1.14 -10.28
N LEU A 31 -2.55 2.09 -9.61
CA LEU A 31 -3.10 2.73 -8.41
C LEU A 31 -4.35 3.57 -8.70
N ASP A 32 -4.57 4.01 -9.94
CA ASP A 32 -5.80 4.73 -10.33
C ASP A 32 -7.04 3.84 -10.25
N ALA A 33 -6.87 2.52 -10.29
CA ALA A 33 -7.98 1.55 -10.14
C ALA A 33 -8.17 1.07 -8.68
N VAL A 34 -7.34 1.53 -7.75
CA VAL A 34 -7.36 1.13 -6.33
C VAL A 34 -8.09 2.16 -5.46
N PHE A 35 -7.96 3.45 -5.78
CA PHE A 35 -8.52 4.55 -5.00
C PHE A 35 -9.69 5.20 -5.72
N THR A 36 -10.66 5.71 -4.95
CA THR A 36 -11.73 6.55 -5.47
C THR A 36 -11.21 7.96 -5.76
N ASP A 37 -11.93 8.71 -6.60
CA ASP A 37 -11.57 10.10 -6.96
C ASP A 37 -11.47 11.04 -5.75
N ASP A 38 -12.21 10.74 -4.68
CA ASP A 38 -12.24 11.50 -3.42
C ASP A 38 -11.39 10.90 -2.30
N ALA A 39 -10.55 9.91 -2.61
CA ALA A 39 -9.69 9.26 -1.62
C ALA A 39 -8.68 10.25 -1.00
N VAL A 40 -8.52 10.15 0.32
CA VAL A 40 -7.50 10.89 1.09
C VAL A 40 -6.49 9.88 1.64
N LEU A 41 -5.22 10.05 1.25
CA LEU A 41 -4.12 9.23 1.70
C LEU A 41 -3.32 10.02 2.74
N ASP A 42 -3.24 9.48 3.96
CA ASP A 42 -2.53 10.09 5.09
C ASP A 42 -1.19 9.38 5.33
N TYR A 43 -0.10 10.02 4.91
CA TYR A 43 1.28 9.60 5.16
C TYR A 43 1.96 10.45 6.25
N SER A 44 1.22 11.21 7.05
CA SER A 44 1.79 12.13 8.05
C SER A 44 2.69 11.44 9.08
N SER A 45 2.40 10.18 9.41
CA SER A 45 3.19 9.35 10.34
C SER A 45 4.64 9.14 9.89
N VAL A 46 4.91 9.23 8.58
CA VAL A 46 6.24 9.10 7.98
C VAL A 46 6.72 10.42 7.35
N GLY A 47 6.08 11.54 7.72
CA GLY A 47 6.42 12.88 7.22
C GLY A 47 5.95 13.16 5.79
N GLY A 48 5.02 12.35 5.28
CA GLY A 48 4.40 12.51 3.97
C GLY A 48 3.14 13.38 3.98
N PRO A 49 2.48 13.52 2.81
CA PRO A 49 1.27 14.33 2.66
C PRO A 49 0.04 13.69 3.32
N VAL A 50 -0.97 14.53 3.62
CA VAL A 50 -2.36 14.12 3.84
C VAL A 50 -3.17 14.71 2.69
N ASP A 51 -3.31 13.97 1.60
CA ASP A 51 -3.78 14.54 0.34
C ASP A 51 -4.37 13.46 -0.59
N SER A 52 -4.89 13.91 -1.73
CA SER A 52 -5.38 13.10 -2.85
C SER A 52 -4.31 12.17 -3.45
N LEU A 53 -4.78 11.17 -4.20
CA LEU A 53 -3.90 10.27 -4.96
C LEU A 53 -2.95 11.03 -5.90
N ALA A 54 -3.40 12.13 -6.52
CA ALA A 54 -2.60 12.91 -7.46
C ALA A 54 -1.33 13.50 -6.82
N VAL A 55 -1.37 13.78 -5.51
CA VAL A 55 -0.23 14.28 -4.74
C VAL A 55 0.54 13.13 -4.09
N ALA A 56 -0.17 12.16 -3.50
CA ALA A 56 0.45 11.05 -2.78
C ALA A 56 1.21 10.08 -3.70
N LYS A 57 0.67 9.74 -4.87
CA LYS A 57 1.29 8.80 -5.82
C LYS A 57 2.71 9.21 -6.24
N PRO A 58 2.98 10.43 -6.75
CA PRO A 58 4.34 10.82 -7.12
C PRO A 58 5.26 10.91 -5.90
N TRP A 59 4.75 11.28 -4.72
CA TRP A 59 5.54 11.30 -3.48
C TRP A 59 6.01 9.89 -3.09
N VAL A 60 5.12 8.90 -3.12
CA VAL A 60 5.46 7.49 -2.87
C VAL A 60 6.47 6.98 -3.90
N ALA A 61 6.22 7.23 -5.20
CA ALA A 61 7.11 6.80 -6.27
C ALA A 61 8.52 7.40 -6.13
N GLN A 62 8.61 8.68 -5.75
CA GLN A 62 9.88 9.34 -5.48
C GLN A 62 10.58 8.74 -4.25
N GLY A 63 9.86 8.55 -3.14
CA GLY A 63 10.40 7.99 -1.90
C GLY A 63 10.95 6.57 -2.08
N LEU A 64 10.32 5.77 -2.94
CA LEU A 64 10.75 4.41 -3.24
C LEU A 64 11.81 4.32 -4.35
N GLY A 65 12.05 5.41 -5.10
CA GLY A 65 12.95 5.43 -6.26
C GLY A 65 14.42 5.13 -5.92
N GLY A 66 14.84 5.30 -4.67
CA GLY A 66 16.19 4.99 -4.20
C GLY A 66 16.44 3.52 -3.85
N PHE A 67 15.38 2.71 -3.76
CA PHE A 67 15.50 1.29 -3.40
C PHE A 67 15.58 0.41 -4.66
N LEU A 68 16.53 -0.52 -4.65
CA LEU A 68 16.69 -1.52 -5.70
C LEU A 68 15.46 -2.43 -5.78
N ARG A 69 15.01 -2.89 -4.61
CA ARG A 69 13.93 -3.87 -4.42
C ARG A 69 13.18 -3.54 -3.13
N TYR A 70 11.89 -3.80 -3.10
CA TYR A 70 11.06 -3.71 -1.91
C TYR A 70 9.86 -4.64 -2.06
N GLN A 71 9.28 -5.06 -0.94
CA GLN A 71 8.14 -5.97 -0.93
C GLN A 71 7.24 -5.68 0.28
N HIS A 72 5.99 -5.31 0.04
CA HIS A 72 5.01 -5.18 1.12
C HIS A 72 4.43 -6.56 1.46
N VAL A 73 4.95 -7.16 2.53
CA VAL A 73 4.46 -8.44 3.06
C VAL A 73 3.27 -8.17 3.97
N ILE A 74 2.06 -8.50 3.50
CA ILE A 74 0.84 -8.35 4.27
C ILE A 74 0.61 -9.58 5.15
N GLY A 75 0.38 -9.32 6.45
CA GLY A 75 0.06 -10.32 7.45
C GLY A 75 -1.44 -10.42 7.70
N GLN A 76 -1.84 -10.36 8.98
CA GLN A 76 -3.23 -10.42 9.38
C GLN A 76 -4.00 -9.19 8.89
N VAL A 77 -5.18 -9.43 8.32
CA VAL A 77 -6.13 -8.39 7.90
C VAL A 77 -7.39 -8.49 8.75
N ALA A 78 -7.67 -7.44 9.51
CA ALA A 78 -8.92 -7.29 10.25
C ALA A 78 -9.89 -6.44 9.42
N ILE A 79 -11.12 -6.92 9.22
CA ILE A 79 -12.15 -6.25 8.42
C ILE A 79 -13.44 -6.16 9.26
N ASP A 80 -13.88 -4.93 9.49
CA ASP A 80 -15.17 -4.58 10.08
C ASP A 80 -16.09 -4.05 8.98
N LEU A 81 -17.22 -4.73 8.75
CA LEU A 81 -18.21 -4.39 7.72
C LEU A 81 -19.40 -3.67 8.37
N ASP A 82 -19.82 -2.57 7.76
CA ASP A 82 -21.00 -1.78 8.14
C ASP A 82 -21.79 -1.42 6.88
N GLY A 83 -22.72 -2.32 6.51
CA GLY A 83 -23.51 -2.21 5.28
C GLY A 83 -22.61 -2.12 4.04
N ASP A 84 -22.72 -1.01 3.31
CA ASP A 84 -21.94 -0.74 2.09
C ASP A 84 -20.54 -0.15 2.37
N THR A 85 -20.12 -0.10 3.64
CA THR A 85 -18.82 0.45 4.04
C THR A 85 -18.01 -0.55 4.86
N ALA A 86 -16.69 -0.41 4.82
CA ALA A 86 -15.80 -1.27 5.57
C ALA A 86 -14.61 -0.50 6.14
N ARG A 87 -14.12 -0.93 7.30
CA ARG A 87 -12.82 -0.53 7.85
C ARG A 87 -11.90 -1.74 7.87
N ALA A 88 -10.74 -1.60 7.25
CA ALA A 88 -9.74 -2.65 7.19
C ALA A 88 -8.41 -2.18 7.80
N THR A 89 -7.80 -3.05 8.59
CA THR A 89 -6.45 -2.88 9.12
C THR A 89 -5.62 -4.07 8.70
N ALA A 90 -4.48 -3.82 8.07
CA ALA A 90 -3.55 -4.86 7.65
C ALA A 90 -2.21 -4.65 8.34
N TYR A 91 -1.68 -5.70 8.98
CA TYR A 91 -0.28 -5.70 9.38
C TYR A 91 0.58 -5.83 8.15
N PHE A 92 1.72 -5.14 8.14
CA PHE A 92 2.69 -5.30 7.07
C PHE A 92 4.11 -5.28 7.60
N THR A 93 5.00 -5.89 6.83
CA THR A 93 6.44 -5.68 6.93
C THR A 93 6.94 -5.42 5.53
N ASN A 94 7.78 -4.40 5.37
CA ASN A 94 8.29 -3.95 4.09
C ASN A 94 9.83 -3.95 4.11
N PRO A 95 10.46 -5.10 3.84
CA PRO A 95 11.89 -5.16 3.55
C PRO A 95 12.20 -4.41 2.25
N MET A 96 13.15 -3.48 2.32
CA MET A 96 13.62 -2.67 1.20
C MET A 96 15.14 -2.73 1.09
N VAL A 97 15.66 -2.91 -0.11
CA VAL A 97 17.10 -3.00 -0.37
C VAL A 97 17.60 -1.69 -0.95
N ALA A 98 18.48 -1.00 -0.23
CA ALA A 98 19.20 0.17 -0.70
C ALA A 98 20.62 -0.21 -1.13
N GLN A 99 21.20 0.55 -2.06
CA GLN A 99 22.59 0.40 -2.46
C GLN A 99 23.46 1.49 -1.81
N ASN A 100 24.57 1.07 -1.21
CA ASN A 100 25.58 1.97 -0.65
C ASN A 100 26.51 2.51 -1.75
N PRO A 101 27.22 3.62 -1.49
CA PRO A 101 28.19 4.16 -2.45
C PRO A 101 29.33 3.21 -2.83
N ASP A 102 29.68 2.25 -1.97
CA ASP A 102 30.70 1.22 -2.22
C ASP A 102 30.17 0.00 -3.00
N GLY A 103 28.90 0.03 -3.41
CA GLY A 103 28.23 -1.03 -4.15
C GLY A 103 27.65 -2.15 -3.29
N THR A 104 27.84 -2.12 -1.96
CA THR A 104 27.20 -3.07 -1.05
C THR A 104 25.70 -2.79 -0.89
N GLU A 105 24.93 -3.79 -0.49
CA GLU A 105 23.49 -3.67 -0.25
C GLU A 105 23.20 -3.59 1.25
N ASN A 106 22.26 -2.72 1.62
CA ASN A 106 21.70 -2.62 2.97
C ASN A 106 20.21 -2.92 2.96
N LEU A 107 19.76 -3.70 3.94
CA LEU A 107 18.34 -3.95 4.19
C LEU A 107 17.80 -2.86 5.14
N VAL A 108 16.70 -2.24 4.74
CA VAL A 108 15.89 -1.33 5.53
C VAL A 108 14.53 -1.96 5.71
N GLU A 109 13.99 -1.98 6.92
CA GLU A 109 12.68 -2.56 7.21
C GLU A 109 11.75 -1.48 7.78
N VAL A 110 10.49 -1.49 7.32
CA VAL A 110 9.40 -0.66 7.84
C VAL A 110 8.20 -1.56 8.10
N GLY A 111 7.57 -1.43 9.27
CA GLY A 111 6.44 -2.25 9.70
C GLY A 111 6.22 -2.18 11.20
#